data_AF-A0A923HPG1-F1
#
_entry.id   AF-A0A923HPG1-F1
#
_cell.length_a   1.000
_cell.length_b   1.000
_cell.length_c   1.000
_cell.angle_alpha   90.00
_cell.angle_beta   90.00
_cell.angle_gamma   90.00
#
_symmetry.space_group_name_H-M   'P 1'
#
loop_
_entity.id
_entity.type
_entity.pdbx_description
1 polymer ?
#
loop_
_entity_poly.entity_id
_entity_poly.type
_entity_poly.pdbx_seq_one_letter_code
_entity_poly.pdbx_strand_id
1 'polypeptide(L)'
;MAKTLDQKILDCAVEQWSKTHAGITSIDIAKRIGASNGKVMEAMIDLEVAGKCRLNKNAELFTMSIGKGRMRIAKKATIAHVIFPTPEILTDYFYSSDLARQGLPVYVERLHKGSHQYAMVYFSEEVLAKYLDRPEFYDVEDSLSGGSIRSNTANEATHIYVRHGRQQLANGRSAVLVPYKDLASLDEAQQRYWHGFEISSPEVASLDQNYSKFMQRTFEGAFVDYENPLENFVEAVKYVNSSLDKLVLFKHTDNPHLRIPFENTEKAFFDACSELFKIIGTDSLVASTIKKILVEDFSTKEDEFTHKSKRALSTFQQLQLLETKAGIEPKATIIIDEVKGYRIRADHAIVKPLTSSINFVDKFHTLCDDIAYALMFFAIKLEAARAKE
;
A
#
# COMPACT_ATOMS: atom_id res chain seq x y z
N MET A 1 6.35 -23.63 48.08
CA MET A 1 4.88 -23.52 48.20
C MET A 1 4.25 -23.97 46.89
N ALA A 2 3.13 -24.70 46.94
CA ALA A 2 2.39 -25.07 45.72
C ALA A 2 1.75 -23.82 45.10
N LYS A 3 1.90 -23.63 43.78
CA LYS A 3 1.25 -22.53 43.05
C LYS A 3 -0.27 -22.69 43.10
N THR A 4 -1.00 -21.60 43.33
CA THR A 4 -2.47 -21.56 43.27
C THR A 4 -2.97 -21.87 41.85
N LEU A 5 -4.26 -22.21 41.70
CA LEU A 5 -4.86 -22.46 40.39
C LEU A 5 -4.71 -21.23 39.47
N ASP A 6 -5.03 -20.06 39.98
CA ASP A 6 -4.92 -18.77 39.28
C ASP A 6 -3.51 -18.51 38.77
N GLN A 7 -2.49 -18.77 39.60
CA GLN A 7 -1.10 -18.59 39.21
C GLN A 7 -0.71 -19.58 38.10
N LYS A 8 -1.15 -20.84 38.20
CA LYS A 8 -0.89 -21.84 37.14
C LYS A 8 -1.54 -21.45 35.81
N ILE A 9 -2.75 -20.87 35.84
CA ILE A 9 -3.47 -20.38 34.66
C ILE A 9 -2.71 -19.21 34.03
N LEU A 10 -2.32 -18.21 34.83
CA LEU A 10 -1.54 -17.07 34.35
C LEU A 10 -0.19 -17.49 33.78
N ASP A 11 0.53 -18.39 34.45
CA ASP A 11 1.81 -18.91 33.96
C ASP A 11 1.65 -19.56 32.57
N CYS A 12 0.60 -20.37 32.37
CA CYS A 12 0.31 -20.98 31.07
C CYS A 12 -0.01 -19.93 29.99
N ALA A 13 -0.73 -18.87 30.37
CA ALA A 13 -1.09 -17.79 29.45
C ALA A 13 0.12 -16.95 29.04
N VAL A 14 1.00 -16.61 30.00
CA VAL A 14 2.26 -15.91 29.75
C VAL A 14 3.21 -16.76 28.90
N GLU A 15 3.33 -18.06 29.20
CA GLU A 15 4.16 -18.97 28.41
C GLU A 15 3.64 -19.13 26.96
N GLN A 16 2.31 -19.17 26.78
CA GLN A 16 1.75 -19.18 25.44
C GLN A 16 2.06 -17.86 24.71
N TRP A 17 1.84 -16.73 25.37
CA TRP A 17 2.09 -15.42 24.80
C TRP A 17 3.56 -15.25 24.40
N SER A 18 4.50 -15.67 25.23
CA SER A 18 5.93 -15.58 24.91
C SER A 18 6.35 -16.41 23.70
N LYS A 19 5.56 -17.42 23.31
CA LYS A 19 5.86 -18.28 22.15
C LYS A 19 5.17 -17.83 20.89
N THR A 20 3.90 -17.42 21.00
CA THR A 20 3.05 -17.19 19.82
C THR A 20 2.40 -15.81 19.79
N HIS A 21 2.59 -14.98 20.82
CA HIS A 21 1.97 -13.66 21.00
C HIS A 21 0.44 -13.70 20.85
N ALA A 22 -0.18 -14.80 21.29
CA ALA A 22 -1.60 -15.06 21.14
C ALA A 22 -2.18 -15.62 22.45
N GLY A 23 -3.49 -15.47 22.62
CA GLY A 23 -4.20 -16.03 23.76
C GLY A 23 -4.22 -17.56 23.75
N ILE A 24 -4.49 -18.14 24.91
CA ILE A 24 -4.62 -19.59 25.09
C ILE A 24 -6.04 -19.93 25.55
N THR A 25 -6.56 -21.08 25.10
CA THR A 25 -7.90 -21.52 25.48
C THR A 25 -7.92 -22.16 26.87
N SER A 26 -9.06 -22.05 27.56
CA SER A 26 -9.29 -22.74 28.84
C SER A 26 -9.16 -24.26 28.73
N ILE A 27 -9.48 -24.83 27.55
CA ILE A 27 -9.34 -26.26 27.26
C ILE A 27 -7.86 -26.67 27.25
N ASP A 28 -7.02 -25.89 26.56
CA ASP A 28 -5.58 -26.18 26.48
C ASP A 28 -4.91 -26.02 27.84
N ILE A 29 -5.28 -24.99 28.61
CA ILE A 29 -4.79 -24.80 29.97
C ILE A 29 -5.23 -25.97 30.87
N ALA A 30 -6.52 -26.32 30.85
CA ALA A 30 -7.06 -27.43 31.63
C ALA A 30 -6.30 -28.73 31.40
N LYS A 31 -5.95 -29.02 30.13
CA LYS A 31 -5.11 -30.16 29.75
C LYS A 31 -3.69 -30.06 30.33
N ARG A 32 -3.05 -28.88 30.27
CA ARG A 32 -1.67 -28.68 30.77
C ARG A 32 -1.57 -28.84 32.28
N ILE A 33 -2.57 -28.36 33.04
CA ILE A 33 -2.51 -28.31 34.50
C ILE A 33 -3.30 -29.44 35.20
N GLY A 34 -3.96 -30.32 34.43
CA GLY A 34 -4.74 -31.43 34.98
C GLY A 34 -6.03 -31.00 35.69
N ALA A 35 -6.69 -29.95 35.21
CA ALA A 35 -7.95 -29.43 35.77
C ALA A 35 -9.13 -29.64 34.79
N SER A 36 -10.37 -29.41 35.24
CA SER A 36 -11.53 -29.39 34.35
C SER A 36 -11.66 -28.04 33.65
N ASN A 37 -12.16 -28.05 32.41
CA ASN A 37 -12.40 -26.82 31.63
C ASN A 37 -13.30 -25.82 32.39
N GLY A 38 -14.37 -26.29 33.05
CA GLY A 38 -15.26 -25.46 33.85
C GLY A 38 -14.55 -24.71 34.97
N LYS A 39 -13.71 -25.41 35.75
CA LYS A 39 -12.93 -24.78 36.83
C LYS A 39 -11.92 -23.76 36.32
N VAL A 40 -11.32 -24.03 35.16
CA VAL A 40 -10.39 -23.07 34.53
C VAL A 40 -11.15 -21.84 34.04
N MET A 41 -12.32 -21.99 33.43
CA MET A 41 -13.16 -20.85 33.00
C MET A 41 -13.60 -19.98 34.18
N GLU A 42 -14.03 -20.59 35.30
CA GLU A 42 -14.39 -19.86 36.53
C GLU A 42 -13.20 -19.05 37.05
N ALA A 43 -12.03 -19.68 37.23
CA ALA A 43 -10.83 -18.98 37.70
C ALA A 43 -10.33 -17.90 36.72
N MET A 44 -10.53 -18.08 35.41
CA MET A 44 -10.24 -17.02 34.43
C MET A 44 -11.11 -15.78 34.64
N ILE A 45 -12.40 -15.95 34.98
CA ILE A 45 -13.30 -14.83 35.28
C ILE A 45 -12.79 -14.08 36.51
N ASP A 46 -12.37 -14.79 37.56
CA ASP A 46 -11.79 -14.17 38.76
C ASP A 46 -10.50 -13.38 38.44
N LEU A 47 -9.66 -13.91 37.55
CA LEU A 47 -8.46 -13.21 37.06
C LEU A 47 -8.77 -11.96 36.25
N GLU A 48 -9.84 -11.96 35.44
CA GLU A 48 -10.30 -10.78 34.70
C GLU A 48 -10.85 -9.71 35.66
N VAL A 49 -11.65 -10.12 36.66
CA VAL A 49 -12.16 -9.21 37.71
C VAL A 49 -11.01 -8.59 38.51
N ALA A 50 -9.94 -9.34 38.74
CA ALA A 50 -8.73 -8.85 39.39
C ALA A 50 -7.85 -7.96 38.47
N GLY A 51 -8.26 -7.70 37.23
CA GLY A 51 -7.53 -6.85 36.27
C GLY A 51 -6.25 -7.48 35.71
N LYS A 52 -6.06 -8.80 35.84
CA LYS A 52 -4.83 -9.50 35.43
C LYS A 52 -4.86 -10.02 33.99
N CYS A 53 -6.03 -10.04 33.37
CA CYS A 53 -6.19 -10.49 32.00
C CYS A 53 -7.45 -9.89 31.36
N ARG A 54 -7.60 -10.11 30.05
CA ARG A 54 -8.84 -9.94 29.30
C ARG A 54 -9.28 -11.29 28.75
N LEU A 55 -10.58 -11.49 28.61
CA LEU A 55 -11.15 -12.73 28.08
C LEU A 55 -11.94 -12.52 26.79
N ASN A 56 -11.77 -13.42 25.83
CA ASN A 56 -12.82 -13.73 24.88
C ASN A 56 -13.70 -14.84 25.48
N LYS A 57 -14.84 -14.47 26.03
CA LYS A 57 -15.73 -15.37 26.77
C LYS A 57 -16.60 -16.19 25.82
N ASN A 58 -16.89 -17.41 26.25
CA ASN A 58 -17.83 -18.32 25.59
C ASN A 58 -17.55 -18.53 24.09
N ALA A 59 -16.26 -18.56 23.70
CA ALA A 59 -15.87 -18.85 22.33
C ALA A 59 -16.30 -20.27 21.96
N GLU A 60 -17.00 -20.40 20.82
CA GLU A 60 -17.42 -21.68 20.27
C GLU A 60 -16.30 -22.29 19.43
N LEU A 61 -15.74 -23.41 19.88
CA LEU A 61 -14.63 -24.09 19.22
C LEU A 61 -15.09 -25.42 18.63
N PHE A 62 -14.86 -25.61 17.33
CA PHE A 62 -15.13 -26.87 16.64
C PHE A 62 -13.84 -27.66 16.48
N THR A 63 -13.78 -28.86 17.06
CA THR A 63 -12.62 -29.74 16.87
C THR A 63 -12.63 -30.30 15.45
N MET A 64 -11.53 -30.10 14.73
CA MET A 64 -11.28 -30.69 13.43
C MET A 64 -10.29 -31.84 13.57
N SER A 65 -10.61 -32.97 12.96
CA SER A 65 -9.70 -34.12 12.89
C SER A 65 -9.42 -34.44 11.42
N ILE A 66 -8.14 -34.51 11.06
CA ILE A 66 -7.69 -34.81 9.71
C ILE A 66 -7.09 -36.21 9.73
N GLY A 67 -7.79 -37.17 9.14
CA GLY A 67 -7.30 -38.54 8.92
C GLY A 67 -6.90 -38.77 7.46
N LYS A 68 -6.41 -39.98 7.13
CA LYS A 68 -6.02 -40.38 5.75
C LYS A 68 -7.19 -40.20 4.76
N GLY A 69 -7.29 -39.01 4.17
CA GLY A 69 -8.22 -38.65 3.11
C GLY A 69 -9.59 -38.09 3.52
N ARG A 70 -9.87 -37.88 4.81
CA ARG A 70 -11.14 -37.24 5.24
C ARG A 70 -10.93 -36.30 6.42
N MET A 71 -11.48 -35.10 6.28
CA MET A 71 -11.63 -34.13 7.35
C MET A 71 -12.97 -34.37 8.05
N ARG A 72 -12.95 -34.50 9.38
CA ARG A 72 -14.17 -34.58 10.20
C ARG A 72 -14.20 -33.40 11.15
N ILE A 73 -15.28 -32.63 11.07
CA ILE A 73 -15.57 -31.52 11.98
C ILE A 73 -16.56 -32.03 13.04
N ALA A 74 -16.28 -31.76 14.31
CA ALA A 74 -17.18 -32.09 15.40
C ALA A 74 -18.56 -31.42 15.18
N LYS A 75 -19.65 -32.14 15.46
CA LYS A 75 -21.02 -31.61 15.28
C LYS A 75 -21.44 -30.63 16.38
N LYS A 76 -20.76 -30.64 17.52
CA LYS A 76 -21.05 -29.76 18.65
C LYS A 76 -19.83 -28.90 18.93
N ALA A 77 -20.07 -27.61 19.11
CA ALA A 77 -19.06 -26.69 19.61
C ALA A 77 -18.72 -27.06 21.06
N THR A 78 -17.44 -26.92 21.40
CA THR A 78 -17.00 -26.88 22.79
C THR A 78 -16.85 -25.42 23.19
N ILE A 79 -17.47 -25.04 24.31
CA ILE A 79 -17.39 -23.68 24.83
C ILE A 79 -16.10 -23.53 25.64
N ALA A 80 -15.36 -22.47 25.38
CA ALA A 80 -14.13 -22.12 26.09
C ALA A 80 -14.02 -20.61 26.34
N HIS A 81 -13.14 -20.23 27.25
CA HIS A 81 -12.63 -18.85 27.32
C HIS A 81 -11.25 -18.81 26.67
N VAL A 82 -10.92 -17.71 25.98
CA VAL A 82 -9.55 -17.43 25.56
C VAL A 82 -9.01 -16.32 26.44
N ILE A 83 -7.91 -16.60 27.13
CA ILE A 83 -7.29 -15.64 28.06
C ILE A 83 -6.13 -14.91 27.38
N PHE A 84 -6.05 -13.60 27.63
CA PHE A 84 -4.99 -12.70 27.21
C PHE A 84 -4.44 -11.96 28.44
N PRO A 85 -3.20 -12.23 28.88
CA PRO A 85 -2.59 -11.48 29.98
C PRO A 85 -2.53 -9.97 29.68
N THR A 86 -2.55 -9.13 30.71
CA THR A 86 -2.41 -7.69 30.50
C THR A 86 -0.95 -7.28 30.18
N PRO A 87 -0.74 -6.11 29.54
CA PRO A 87 0.60 -5.59 29.27
C PRO A 87 1.47 -5.48 30.53
N GLU A 88 0.89 -5.18 31.69
CA GLU A 88 1.63 -5.09 32.95
C GLU A 88 2.22 -6.45 33.34
N ILE A 89 1.42 -7.52 33.33
CA ILE A 89 1.89 -8.88 33.63
C ILE A 89 2.98 -9.33 32.64
N LEU A 90 2.79 -9.03 31.36
CA LEU A 90 3.74 -9.40 30.31
C LEU A 90 5.05 -8.62 30.43
N THR A 91 4.98 -7.34 30.81
CA THR A 91 6.14 -6.49 31.06
C THR A 91 6.93 -6.96 32.30
N ASP A 92 6.24 -7.31 33.38
CA ASP A 92 6.87 -7.86 34.58
C ASP A 92 7.57 -9.19 34.27
N TYR A 93 6.94 -10.06 33.48
CA TYR A 93 7.55 -11.30 33.01
C TYR A 93 8.77 -11.03 32.10
N PHE A 94 8.69 -10.05 31.20
CA PHE A 94 9.78 -9.69 30.31
C PHE A 94 11.06 -9.31 31.07
N TYR A 95 10.94 -8.49 32.12
CA TYR A 95 12.09 -8.06 32.92
C TYR A 95 12.55 -9.07 33.97
N SER A 96 11.66 -9.93 34.47
CA SER A 96 12.02 -10.98 35.43
C SER A 96 12.57 -12.25 34.79
N SER A 97 12.38 -12.43 33.48
CA SER A 97 12.96 -13.52 32.69
C SER A 97 14.26 -13.11 31.99
N ASP A 98 14.88 -14.03 31.23
CA ASP A 98 16.06 -13.71 30.44
C ASP A 98 15.76 -12.94 29.14
N LEU A 99 14.49 -12.65 28.83
CA LEU A 99 14.10 -11.96 27.58
C LEU A 99 14.74 -10.58 27.44
N ALA A 100 14.79 -9.78 28.51
CA ALA A 100 15.40 -8.46 28.49
C ALA A 100 16.90 -8.48 28.15
N ARG A 101 17.59 -9.61 28.37
CA ARG A 101 19.03 -9.76 28.10
C ARG A 101 19.33 -10.23 26.67
N GLN A 102 18.30 -10.63 25.92
CA GLN A 102 18.47 -11.19 24.58
C GLN A 102 18.67 -10.11 23.50
N GLY A 103 18.47 -8.83 23.82
CA GLY A 103 18.61 -7.74 22.84
C GLY A 103 17.59 -7.85 21.71
N LEU A 104 16.33 -8.10 22.06
CA LEU A 104 15.27 -8.34 21.07
C LEU A 104 15.03 -7.09 20.20
N PRO A 105 14.72 -7.27 18.90
CA PRO A 105 14.32 -6.17 18.03
C PRO A 105 13.08 -5.42 18.55
N VAL A 106 12.96 -4.13 18.18
CA VAL A 106 12.01 -3.19 18.78
C VAL A 106 10.56 -3.69 18.78
N TYR A 107 10.07 -4.20 17.64
CA TYR A 107 8.67 -4.65 17.53
C TYR A 107 8.46 -6.03 18.14
N VAL A 108 9.51 -6.87 18.19
CA VAL A 108 9.49 -8.16 18.89
C VAL A 108 9.39 -7.93 20.40
N GLU A 109 10.19 -7.00 20.94
CA GLU A 109 10.14 -6.59 22.34
C GLU A 109 8.73 -6.08 22.72
N ARG A 110 8.15 -5.20 21.90
CA ARG A 110 6.80 -4.66 22.13
C ARG A 110 5.74 -5.78 22.14
N LEU A 111 5.84 -6.77 21.25
CA LEU A 111 4.95 -7.95 21.28
C LEU A 111 5.10 -8.73 22.60
N HIS A 112 6.33 -8.98 23.06
CA HIS A 112 6.55 -9.65 24.35
C HIS A 112 5.97 -8.87 25.54
N LYS A 113 5.90 -7.54 25.44
CA LYS A 113 5.31 -6.64 26.44
C LYS A 113 3.80 -6.42 26.29
N GLY A 114 3.15 -7.09 25.33
CA GLY A 114 1.68 -7.11 25.22
C GLY A 114 1.09 -6.33 24.06
N SER A 115 1.89 -5.83 23.11
CA SER A 115 1.34 -5.28 21.86
C SER A 115 0.55 -6.35 21.10
N HIS A 116 -0.60 -5.96 20.55
CA HIS A 116 -1.46 -6.88 19.78
C HIS A 116 -0.89 -7.08 18.37
N GLN A 117 -0.81 -8.33 17.90
CA GLN A 117 -0.22 -8.68 16.59
C GLN A 117 -0.81 -7.92 15.40
N TYR A 118 -2.12 -7.66 15.46
CA TYR A 118 -2.86 -6.98 14.40
C TYR A 118 -3.14 -5.50 14.72
N ALA A 119 -2.57 -4.97 15.80
CA ALA A 119 -2.59 -3.53 16.00
C ALA A 119 -1.72 -2.85 14.92
N MET A 120 -2.15 -1.66 14.50
CA MET A 120 -1.46 -0.86 13.50
C MET A 120 -0.44 0.04 14.16
N VAL A 121 0.76 0.06 13.61
CA VAL A 121 1.77 1.08 13.88
C VAL A 121 1.75 2.08 12.75
N TYR A 122 1.85 3.36 13.08
CA TYR A 122 1.73 4.47 12.15
C TYR A 122 3.10 5.04 11.85
N PHE A 123 3.36 5.34 10.58
CA PHE A 123 4.62 5.85 10.10
C PHE A 123 4.39 7.05 9.19
N SER A 124 5.37 7.94 9.14
CA SER A 124 5.40 8.97 8.11
C SER A 124 5.68 8.31 6.74
N GLU A 125 5.18 8.89 5.66
CA GLU A 125 5.24 8.30 4.31
C GLU A 125 6.68 8.10 3.80
N GLU A 126 7.62 8.90 4.30
CA GLU A 126 9.05 8.84 3.96
C GLU A 126 9.69 7.49 4.31
N VAL A 127 9.06 6.66 5.16
CA VAL A 127 9.49 5.28 5.39
C VAL A 127 9.49 4.42 4.13
N LEU A 128 8.71 4.78 3.11
CA LEU A 128 8.65 4.07 1.84
C LEU A 128 9.81 4.43 0.90
N ALA A 129 10.48 5.57 1.12
CA ALA A 129 11.53 6.10 0.25
C ALA A 129 12.65 5.08 -0.02
N LYS A 130 13.14 4.42 1.03
CA LYS A 130 14.20 3.40 0.95
C LYS A 130 13.89 2.29 -0.04
N TYR A 131 12.62 1.90 -0.14
CA TYR A 131 12.19 0.79 -0.99
C TYR A 131 11.89 1.29 -2.41
N LEU A 132 11.20 2.42 -2.52
CA LEU A 132 10.85 3.04 -3.80
C LEU A 132 12.06 3.56 -4.57
N ASP A 133 13.14 3.98 -3.88
CA ASP A 133 14.39 4.45 -4.51
C ASP A 133 15.26 3.32 -5.06
N ARG A 134 14.89 2.06 -4.79
CA ARG A 134 15.72 0.89 -5.07
C ARG A 134 14.92 -0.20 -5.79
N PRO A 135 14.32 0.10 -6.97
CA PRO A 135 13.52 -0.87 -7.74
C PRO A 135 14.33 -2.11 -8.16
N GLU A 136 15.66 -2.03 -8.16
CA GLU A 136 16.54 -3.17 -8.40
C GLU A 136 16.61 -4.17 -7.24
N PHE A 137 16.09 -3.82 -6.05
CA PHE A 137 16.05 -4.68 -4.86
C PHE A 137 14.62 -4.99 -4.37
N TYR A 138 13.67 -4.09 -4.65
CA TYR A 138 12.32 -4.17 -4.11
C TYR A 138 11.28 -4.02 -5.21
N ASP A 139 10.19 -4.74 -5.04
CA ASP A 139 8.94 -4.57 -5.77
C ASP A 139 7.92 -4.00 -4.77
N VAL A 140 7.35 -2.85 -5.12
CA VAL A 140 6.49 -2.06 -4.24
C VAL A 140 5.17 -1.78 -4.96
N GLU A 141 4.10 -2.36 -4.44
CA GLU A 141 2.73 -2.01 -4.81
C GLU A 141 2.29 -0.90 -3.83
N ASP A 142 1.98 0.29 -4.34
CA ASP A 142 1.49 1.42 -3.53
C ASP A 142 0.28 2.07 -4.20
N SER A 143 -0.85 2.05 -3.50
CA SER A 143 -2.13 2.62 -3.94
C SER A 143 -2.68 3.58 -2.88
N LEU A 144 -3.81 4.23 -3.15
CA LEU A 144 -4.48 5.12 -2.18
C LEU A 144 -4.85 4.42 -0.86
N SER A 145 -5.12 3.11 -0.90
CA SER A 145 -5.45 2.30 0.29
C SER A 145 -4.23 1.60 0.91
N GLY A 146 -3.04 1.76 0.33
CA GLY A 146 -1.81 1.07 0.70
C GLY A 146 -1.43 -0.04 -0.29
N GLY A 147 -0.68 -1.03 0.16
CA GLY A 147 -0.19 -2.09 -0.71
C GLY A 147 0.84 -2.98 -0.02
N SER A 148 1.92 -3.32 -0.73
CA SER A 148 2.93 -4.23 -0.20
C SER A 148 4.34 -3.94 -0.70
N ILE A 149 5.31 -4.20 0.16
CA ILE A 149 6.74 -4.17 -0.14
C ILE A 149 7.24 -5.61 -0.11
N ARG A 150 7.88 -6.06 -1.19
CA ARG A 150 8.55 -7.35 -1.23
C ARG A 150 9.92 -7.24 -1.88
N SER A 151 10.88 -8.02 -1.42
CA SER A 151 12.17 -8.12 -2.11
C SER A 151 12.00 -8.88 -3.41
N ASN A 152 12.64 -8.39 -4.47
CA ASN A 152 12.72 -9.11 -5.76
C ASN A 152 14.03 -9.92 -5.91
N THR A 153 14.85 -9.96 -4.85
CA THR A 153 16.12 -10.69 -4.80
C THR A 153 16.07 -11.86 -3.83
N ALA A 154 16.86 -12.90 -4.10
CA ALA A 154 17.07 -14.02 -3.20
C ALA A 154 18.06 -13.73 -2.06
N ASN A 155 18.53 -12.47 -1.93
CA ASN A 155 19.47 -12.10 -0.90
C ASN A 155 18.75 -11.96 0.44
N GLU A 156 19.10 -12.81 1.41
CA GLU A 156 18.51 -12.80 2.75
C GLU A 156 18.72 -11.45 3.45
N ALA A 157 19.82 -10.74 3.19
CA ALA A 157 20.12 -9.44 3.81
C ALA A 157 19.20 -8.30 3.33
N THR A 158 18.48 -8.49 2.23
CA THR A 158 17.51 -7.53 1.70
C THR A 158 16.09 -8.08 1.77
N HIS A 159 15.87 -9.23 2.40
CA HIS A 159 14.55 -9.87 2.46
C HIS A 159 13.57 -9.05 3.31
N ILE A 160 12.44 -8.69 2.71
CA ILE A 160 11.33 -8.00 3.33
C ILE A 160 10.04 -8.48 2.69
N TYR A 161 9.03 -8.65 3.53
CA TYR A 161 7.64 -8.73 3.10
C TYR A 161 6.77 -7.98 4.11
N VAL A 162 6.26 -6.83 3.71
CA VAL A 162 5.41 -5.98 4.55
C VAL A 162 4.18 -5.58 3.77
N ARG A 163 3.00 -5.85 4.34
CA ARG A 163 1.76 -5.24 3.87
C ARG A 163 1.53 -3.96 4.65
N HIS A 164 1.15 -2.91 3.95
CA HIS A 164 0.85 -1.63 4.56
C HIS A 164 -0.47 -1.05 4.08
N GLY A 165 -1.13 -0.32 4.97
CA GLY A 165 -2.28 0.51 4.66
C GLY A 165 -1.89 1.99 4.57
N ARG A 166 -2.87 2.83 4.22
CA ARG A 166 -2.80 4.29 4.33
C ARG A 166 -3.99 4.82 5.13
N GLN A 167 -3.75 5.86 5.93
CA GLN A 167 -4.79 6.53 6.70
C GLN A 167 -4.48 8.02 6.79
N GLN A 168 -5.48 8.86 6.53
CA GLN A 168 -5.39 10.29 6.73
C GLN A 168 -5.37 10.63 8.22
N LEU A 169 -4.45 11.53 8.57
CA LEU A 169 -4.36 12.17 9.86
C LEU A 169 -5.28 13.40 9.89
N ALA A 170 -5.62 13.87 11.10
CA ALA A 170 -6.48 15.03 11.32
C ALA A 170 -5.92 16.33 10.70
N ASN A 171 -4.62 16.39 10.47
CA ASN A 171 -3.94 17.51 9.80
C ASN A 171 -3.97 17.41 8.25
N GLY A 172 -4.66 16.41 7.69
CA GLY A 172 -4.78 16.18 6.25
C GLY A 172 -3.60 15.45 5.60
N ARG A 173 -2.57 15.09 6.35
CA ARG A 173 -1.45 14.26 5.83
C ARG A 173 -1.85 12.79 5.81
N SER A 174 -1.23 12.01 4.93
CA SER A 174 -1.34 10.55 4.96
C SER A 174 -0.30 9.95 5.92
N ALA A 175 -0.63 8.80 6.51
CA ALA A 175 0.27 7.98 7.28
C ALA A 175 0.25 6.55 6.74
N VAL A 176 1.41 5.89 6.79
CA VAL A 176 1.56 4.48 6.44
C VAL A 176 1.28 3.64 7.67
N LEU A 177 0.48 2.57 7.52
CA LEU A 177 0.09 1.70 8.63
C LEU A 177 0.61 0.31 8.39
N VAL A 178 1.24 -0.29 9.39
CA VAL A 178 1.72 -1.67 9.28
C VAL A 178 1.26 -2.48 10.49
N PRO A 179 0.74 -3.71 10.30
CA PRO A 179 0.45 -4.61 11.41
C PRO A 179 1.73 -4.95 12.18
N TYR A 180 1.66 -4.95 13.50
CA TYR A 180 2.78 -5.34 14.38
C TYR A 180 3.44 -6.66 13.98
N LYS A 181 2.64 -7.66 13.57
CA LYS A 181 3.13 -8.97 13.15
C LYS A 181 4.08 -8.88 11.96
N ASP A 182 3.75 -8.05 10.97
CA ASP A 182 4.56 -7.90 9.76
C ASP A 182 5.87 -7.18 10.13
N LEU A 183 5.84 -6.14 10.98
CA LEU A 183 7.05 -5.47 11.49
C LEU A 183 7.94 -6.38 12.33
N ALA A 184 7.36 -7.19 13.22
CA ALA A 184 8.11 -8.09 14.08
C ALA A 184 8.76 -9.24 13.32
N SER A 185 8.31 -9.52 12.09
CA SER A 185 8.92 -10.52 11.20
C SER A 185 10.17 -10.01 10.48
N LEU A 186 10.43 -8.70 10.52
CA LEU A 186 11.59 -8.08 9.91
C LEU A 186 12.86 -8.30 10.74
N ASP A 187 14.00 -8.23 10.08
CA ASP A 187 15.29 -8.19 10.77
C ASP A 187 15.46 -6.92 11.62
N GLU A 188 16.46 -6.94 12.51
CA GLU A 188 16.73 -5.85 13.44
C GLU A 188 17.01 -4.50 12.75
N ALA A 189 17.72 -4.51 11.62
CA ALA A 189 18.09 -3.30 10.89
C ALA A 189 16.87 -2.65 10.23
N GLN A 190 15.98 -3.46 9.66
CA GLN A 190 14.71 -3.03 9.10
C GLN A 190 13.79 -2.50 10.20
N GLN A 191 13.64 -3.20 11.32
CA GLN A 191 12.82 -2.72 12.45
C GLN A 191 13.32 -1.36 12.96
N ARG A 192 14.64 -1.17 13.08
CA ARG A 192 15.22 0.13 13.45
C ARG A 192 14.94 1.23 12.43
N TYR A 193 15.02 0.90 11.13
CA TYR A 193 14.69 1.83 10.08
C TYR A 193 13.23 2.28 10.19
N TRP A 194 12.28 1.35 10.25
CA TRP A 194 10.85 1.66 10.41
C TRP A 194 10.60 2.49 11.67
N HIS A 195 11.19 2.11 12.80
CA HIS A 195 11.04 2.83 14.07
C HIS A 195 11.49 4.29 13.99
N GLY A 196 12.46 4.62 13.13
CA GLY A 196 12.91 6.00 12.91
C GLY A 196 11.83 6.93 12.33
N PHE A 197 10.79 6.38 11.71
CA PHE A 197 9.68 7.12 11.09
C PHE A 197 8.35 6.93 11.83
N GLU A 198 8.36 6.27 13.00
CA GLU A 198 7.13 5.98 13.74
C GLU A 198 6.48 7.26 14.27
N ILE A 199 5.20 7.44 13.98
CA ILE A 199 4.38 8.54 14.49
C ILE A 199 3.86 8.14 15.87
N SER A 200 4.34 8.83 16.90
CA SER A 200 3.85 8.66 18.26
C SER A 200 2.48 9.32 18.42
N SER A 201 1.48 8.57 18.89
CA SER A 201 0.11 9.04 19.16
C SER A 201 -0.55 9.75 17.97
N PRO A 202 -0.82 9.04 16.86
CA PRO A 202 -1.40 9.63 15.66
C PRO A 202 -2.83 10.13 15.91
N GLU A 203 -3.10 11.39 15.56
CA GLU A 203 -4.45 11.93 15.48
C GLU A 203 -5.04 11.59 14.12
N VAL A 204 -5.90 10.56 14.06
CA VAL A 204 -6.48 10.06 12.82
C VAL A 204 -7.73 10.84 12.41
N ALA A 205 -7.96 10.99 11.11
CA ALA A 205 -9.21 11.51 10.59
C ALA A 205 -10.37 10.55 10.93
N SER A 206 -11.56 11.11 11.20
CA SER A 206 -12.73 10.34 11.65
C SER A 206 -13.37 9.49 10.55
N LEU A 207 -13.16 9.84 9.28
CA LEU A 207 -13.71 9.18 8.11
C LEU A 207 -12.60 9.03 7.06
N ASP A 208 -12.17 7.79 6.85
CA ASP A 208 -11.23 7.44 5.79
C ASP A 208 -11.71 6.17 5.09
N GLN A 209 -12.17 6.35 3.85
CA GLN A 209 -12.64 5.24 3.02
C GLN A 209 -11.49 4.32 2.61
N ASN A 210 -10.30 4.86 2.37
CA ASN A 210 -9.12 4.08 1.96
C ASN A 210 -8.64 3.17 3.11
N TYR A 211 -8.62 3.70 4.33
CA TYR A 211 -8.36 2.88 5.52
C TYR A 211 -9.41 1.77 5.68
N SER A 212 -10.69 2.09 5.47
CA SER A 212 -11.78 1.10 5.57
C SER A 212 -11.63 -0.02 4.54
N LYS A 213 -11.33 0.32 3.28
CA LYS A 213 -11.04 -0.64 2.20
C LYS A 213 -9.85 -1.53 2.55
N PHE A 214 -8.78 -0.95 3.11
CA PHE A 214 -7.61 -1.70 3.57
C PHE A 214 -7.95 -2.75 4.62
N MET A 215 -8.74 -2.38 5.63
CA MET A 215 -9.15 -3.29 6.70
C MET A 215 -10.00 -4.45 6.15
N GLN A 216 -10.96 -4.15 5.28
CA GLN A 216 -11.84 -5.14 4.66
C GLN A 216 -11.06 -6.17 3.81
N ARG A 217 -10.13 -5.73 2.95
CA ARG A 217 -9.32 -6.66 2.15
C ARG A 217 -8.38 -7.48 3.02
N THR A 218 -7.68 -6.83 3.95
CA THR A 218 -6.55 -7.44 4.67
C THR A 218 -7.00 -8.38 5.79
N PHE A 219 -8.07 -8.04 6.51
CA PHE A 219 -8.51 -8.80 7.69
C PHE A 219 -9.84 -9.50 7.49
N GLU A 220 -10.73 -8.96 6.66
CA GLU A 220 -12.06 -9.54 6.41
C GLU A 220 -12.08 -10.42 5.14
N GLY A 221 -11.01 -10.40 4.35
CA GLY A 221 -10.91 -11.18 3.11
C GLY A 221 -11.89 -10.73 2.03
N ALA A 222 -12.37 -9.48 2.10
CA ALA A 222 -13.27 -8.92 1.13
C ALA A 222 -12.56 -8.67 -0.21
N PHE A 223 -13.27 -8.90 -1.32
CA PHE A 223 -12.84 -8.46 -2.65
C PHE A 223 -13.20 -6.98 -2.81
N VAL A 224 -12.23 -6.11 -2.61
CA VAL A 224 -12.40 -4.65 -2.64
C VAL A 224 -11.45 -4.08 -3.69
N ASP A 225 -11.99 -3.29 -4.62
CA ASP A 225 -11.20 -2.60 -5.62
C ASP A 225 -10.50 -1.38 -5.00
N TYR A 226 -9.19 -1.32 -5.18
CA TYR A 226 -8.38 -0.17 -4.81
C TYR A 226 -8.26 0.75 -6.00
N GLU A 227 -8.52 2.03 -5.75
CA GLU A 227 -8.26 3.04 -6.75
C GLU A 227 -6.75 3.25 -6.82
N ASN A 228 -6.20 3.02 -8.00
CA ASN A 228 -4.79 3.19 -8.29
C ASN A 228 -4.63 4.13 -9.48
N PRO A 229 -4.63 5.46 -9.24
CA PRO A 229 -4.54 6.46 -10.32
C PRO A 229 -3.31 6.27 -11.22
N LEU A 230 -2.19 5.78 -10.66
CA LEU A 230 -0.98 5.54 -11.43
C LEU A 230 -1.15 4.37 -12.40
N GLU A 231 -1.79 3.29 -11.95
CA GLU A 231 -2.12 2.14 -12.79
C GLU A 231 -3.17 2.51 -13.85
N ASN A 232 -4.22 3.26 -13.49
CA ASN A 232 -5.21 3.79 -14.44
C ASN A 232 -4.53 4.57 -15.58
N PHE A 233 -3.56 5.42 -15.23
CA PHE A 233 -2.75 6.16 -16.19
C PHE A 233 -1.94 5.23 -17.11
N VAL A 234 -1.22 4.26 -16.55
CA VAL A 234 -0.40 3.30 -17.32
C VAL A 234 -1.29 2.46 -18.25
N GLU A 235 -2.46 2.02 -17.77
CA GLU A 235 -3.44 1.29 -18.56
C GLU A 235 -4.00 2.15 -19.69
N ALA A 236 -4.29 3.43 -19.46
CA ALA A 236 -4.75 4.34 -20.50
C ALA A 236 -3.71 4.53 -21.62
N VAL A 237 -2.41 4.63 -21.27
CA VAL A 237 -1.33 4.68 -22.28
C VAL A 237 -1.28 3.39 -23.10
N LYS A 238 -1.37 2.22 -22.44
CA LYS A 238 -1.42 0.91 -23.12
C LYS A 238 -2.66 0.80 -24.01
N TYR A 239 -3.80 1.29 -23.54
CA TYR A 239 -5.06 1.30 -24.27
C TYR A 239 -4.93 2.09 -25.58
N VAL A 240 -4.38 3.32 -25.53
CA VAL A 240 -4.14 4.13 -26.73
C VAL A 240 -3.32 3.37 -27.76
N ASN A 241 -2.24 2.70 -27.38
CA ASN A 241 -1.44 1.90 -28.31
C ASN A 241 -2.22 0.70 -28.86
N SER A 242 -3.04 0.05 -28.04
CA SER A 242 -3.83 -1.11 -28.47
C SER A 242 -4.94 -0.76 -29.48
N SER A 243 -5.47 0.47 -29.42
CA SER A 243 -6.53 0.96 -30.32
C SER A 243 -6.05 1.36 -31.72
N LEU A 244 -4.77 1.21 -32.05
CA LEU A 244 -4.18 1.77 -33.28
C LEU A 244 -3.70 0.72 -34.31
N ASP A 245 -4.39 -0.41 -34.45
CA ASP A 245 -4.11 -1.42 -35.50
C ASP A 245 -2.62 -1.82 -35.63
N LYS A 246 -1.98 -2.10 -34.48
CA LYS A 246 -0.53 -2.41 -34.34
C LYS A 246 0.43 -1.23 -34.53
N LEU A 247 -0.07 -0.01 -34.73
CA LEU A 247 0.73 1.19 -34.61
C LEU A 247 0.95 1.52 -33.11
N VAL A 248 2.09 2.13 -32.82
CA VAL A 248 2.46 2.54 -31.47
C VAL A 248 2.52 4.05 -31.43
N LEU A 249 1.69 4.70 -30.62
CA LEU A 249 1.70 6.14 -30.44
C LEU A 249 2.71 6.55 -29.37
N PHE A 250 2.73 5.83 -28.24
CA PHE A 250 3.66 6.04 -27.14
C PHE A 250 4.66 4.89 -27.08
N LYS A 251 5.94 5.18 -27.31
CA LYS A 251 7.01 4.16 -27.31
C LYS A 251 7.27 3.60 -25.91
N HIS A 252 7.00 4.39 -24.86
CA HIS A 252 7.13 3.98 -23.47
C HIS A 252 5.75 3.74 -22.87
N THR A 253 5.58 2.62 -22.18
CA THR A 253 4.33 2.25 -21.48
C THR A 253 4.58 1.91 -20.01
N ASP A 254 5.81 2.13 -19.54
CA ASP A 254 6.28 1.85 -18.19
C ASP A 254 7.50 2.72 -17.90
N ASN A 255 7.70 3.05 -16.62
CA ASN A 255 8.87 3.71 -16.08
C ASN A 255 9.09 3.22 -14.64
N PRO A 256 10.14 2.41 -14.37
CA PRO A 256 10.42 1.89 -13.03
C PRO A 256 10.65 2.96 -11.95
N HIS A 257 10.91 4.20 -12.35
CA HIS A 257 11.11 5.33 -11.44
C HIS A 257 9.87 6.21 -11.28
N LEU A 258 8.81 5.96 -12.07
CA LEU A 258 7.55 6.66 -11.91
C LEU A 258 6.84 6.11 -10.67
N ARG A 259 6.57 7.01 -9.72
CA ARG A 259 5.93 6.71 -8.45
C ARG A 259 5.13 7.91 -7.95
N ILE A 260 4.22 7.62 -7.05
CA ILE A 260 3.47 8.64 -6.31
C ILE A 260 4.46 9.34 -5.36
N PRO A 261 4.44 10.68 -5.24
CA PRO A 261 5.32 11.36 -4.30
C PRO A 261 4.96 10.97 -2.86
N PHE A 262 5.94 10.51 -2.08
CA PHE A 262 5.78 10.17 -0.66
C PHE A 262 6.09 11.36 0.26
N GLU A 263 6.87 12.34 -0.22
CA GLU A 263 7.06 13.61 0.45
C GLU A 263 5.99 14.60 -0.04
N ASN A 264 5.22 15.19 0.87
CA ASN A 264 4.26 16.23 0.52
C ASN A 264 4.96 17.59 0.29
N THR A 265 5.83 17.65 -0.73
CA THR A 265 6.57 18.84 -1.14
C THR A 265 6.35 19.15 -2.62
N GLU A 266 6.42 20.44 -2.97
CA GLU A 266 6.30 20.87 -4.37
C GLU A 266 7.41 20.27 -5.25
N LYS A 267 8.62 20.08 -4.69
CA LYS A 267 9.74 19.48 -5.43
C LYS A 267 9.48 18.01 -5.76
N ALA A 268 9.05 17.21 -4.77
CA ALA A 268 8.72 15.80 -5.00
C ALA A 268 7.59 15.64 -6.05
N PHE A 269 6.60 16.53 -6.03
CA PHE A 269 5.56 16.60 -7.06
C PHE A 269 6.11 16.89 -8.45
N PHE A 270 6.99 17.89 -8.60
CA PHE A 270 7.60 18.21 -9.89
C PHE A 270 8.48 17.07 -10.41
N ASP A 271 9.23 16.40 -9.53
CA ASP A 271 10.07 15.26 -9.91
C ASP A 271 9.21 14.09 -10.39
N ALA A 272 8.10 13.78 -9.69
CA ALA A 272 7.13 12.78 -10.14
C ALA A 272 6.49 13.14 -11.49
N CYS A 273 6.13 14.41 -11.71
CA CYS A 273 5.62 14.88 -13.00
C CYS A 273 6.67 14.76 -14.12
N SER A 274 7.95 14.94 -13.81
CA SER A 274 9.05 14.76 -14.76
C SER A 274 9.16 13.30 -15.21
N GLU A 275 9.08 12.35 -14.27
CA GLU A 275 9.05 10.91 -14.58
C GLU A 275 7.80 10.50 -15.37
N LEU A 276 6.64 11.11 -15.06
CA LEU A 276 5.40 10.89 -15.80
C LEU A 276 5.52 11.39 -17.25
N PHE A 277 6.11 12.58 -17.44
CA PHE A 277 6.32 13.16 -18.77
C PHE A 277 7.20 12.28 -19.67
N LYS A 278 8.09 11.45 -19.13
CA LYS A 278 8.89 10.51 -19.95
C LYS A 278 8.03 9.47 -20.66
N ILE A 279 6.83 9.19 -20.16
CA ILE A 279 5.90 8.20 -20.73
C ILE A 279 4.95 8.83 -21.77
N ILE A 280 4.49 10.07 -21.57
CA ILE A 280 3.48 10.71 -22.46
C ILE A 280 4.02 11.90 -23.26
N GLY A 281 5.22 12.36 -22.93
CA GLY A 281 5.82 13.55 -23.51
C GLY A 281 6.36 13.36 -24.91
N THR A 282 6.99 14.40 -25.42
CA THR A 282 7.55 14.46 -26.78
C THR A 282 8.52 13.33 -27.09
N ASP A 283 9.27 12.89 -26.08
CA ASP A 283 10.24 11.82 -26.26
C ASP A 283 9.56 10.47 -26.42
N SER A 284 8.38 10.26 -25.81
CA SER A 284 7.64 9.01 -25.95
C SER A 284 6.81 8.94 -27.24
N LEU A 285 6.29 10.09 -27.70
CA LEU A 285 5.46 10.15 -28.89
C LEU A 285 6.22 9.72 -30.17
N VAL A 286 5.59 8.85 -30.96
CA VAL A 286 6.16 8.31 -32.20
C VAL A 286 5.67 9.14 -33.41
N ALA A 287 6.51 10.07 -33.87
CA ALA A 287 6.19 10.97 -34.97
C ALA A 287 5.80 10.25 -36.28
N SER A 288 6.45 9.13 -36.60
CA SER A 288 6.13 8.34 -37.80
C SER A 288 4.72 7.76 -37.74
N THR A 289 4.27 7.30 -36.57
CA THR A 289 2.90 6.80 -36.35
C THR A 289 1.87 7.91 -36.54
N ILE A 290 2.09 9.08 -35.92
CA ILE A 290 1.17 10.22 -36.03
C ILE A 290 1.07 10.68 -37.48
N LYS A 291 2.21 10.82 -38.16
CA LYS A 291 2.26 11.20 -39.58
C LYS A 291 1.52 10.18 -40.44
N LYS A 292 1.71 8.88 -40.20
CA LYS A 292 1.03 7.81 -40.94
C LYS A 292 -0.49 7.93 -40.81
N ILE A 293 -1.02 8.06 -39.59
CA ILE A 293 -2.45 8.23 -39.33
C ILE A 293 -2.98 9.49 -40.03
N LEU A 294 -2.28 10.62 -39.89
CA LEU A 294 -2.67 11.88 -40.52
C LEU A 294 -2.75 11.79 -42.06
N VAL A 295 -1.83 11.08 -42.70
CA VAL A 295 -1.80 10.92 -44.16
C VAL A 295 -2.80 9.87 -44.63
N GLU A 296 -2.82 8.69 -44.04
CA GLU A 296 -3.62 7.55 -44.49
C GLU A 296 -5.11 7.73 -44.15
N ASP A 297 -5.42 8.18 -42.94
CA ASP A 297 -6.82 8.23 -42.47
C ASP A 297 -7.45 9.61 -42.66
N PHE A 298 -6.65 10.68 -42.71
CA PHE A 298 -7.17 12.07 -42.77
C PHE A 298 -6.67 12.88 -43.98
N SER A 299 -6.02 12.23 -44.95
CA SER A 299 -5.55 12.85 -46.19
C SER A 299 -4.74 14.15 -45.99
N THR A 300 -3.98 14.23 -44.90
CA THR A 300 -3.21 15.43 -44.54
C THR A 300 -2.05 15.62 -45.51
N LYS A 301 -1.90 16.83 -46.07
CA LYS A 301 -0.87 17.12 -47.09
C LYS A 301 0.48 17.44 -46.46
N GLU A 302 1.58 17.22 -47.20
CA GLU A 302 2.96 17.47 -46.73
C GLU A 302 3.21 18.92 -46.27
N ASP A 303 2.57 19.90 -46.90
CA ASP A 303 2.69 21.32 -46.53
C ASP A 303 2.09 21.62 -45.15
N GLU A 304 1.10 20.84 -44.71
CA GLU A 304 0.48 20.98 -43.39
C GLU A 304 1.39 20.50 -42.24
N PHE A 305 2.44 19.73 -42.54
CA PHE A 305 3.48 19.34 -41.58
C PHE A 305 4.56 20.41 -41.40
N THR A 306 4.41 21.58 -42.03
CA THR A 306 5.40 22.67 -41.98
C THR A 306 4.77 23.92 -41.37
N HIS A 307 5.40 24.46 -40.32
CA HIS A 307 5.02 25.74 -39.73
C HIS A 307 5.22 26.90 -40.71
N LYS A 308 4.51 28.01 -40.53
CA LYS A 308 4.68 29.25 -41.32
C LYS A 308 6.13 29.77 -41.36
N SER A 309 6.95 29.41 -40.38
CA SER A 309 8.38 29.71 -40.31
C SER A 309 9.27 28.79 -41.15
N LYS A 310 8.69 27.91 -41.98
CA LYS A 310 9.36 26.86 -42.77
C LYS A 310 10.04 25.76 -41.96
N ARG A 311 9.72 25.64 -40.66
CA ARG A 311 10.21 24.55 -39.80
C ARG A 311 9.19 23.42 -39.78
N ALA A 312 9.65 22.17 -39.75
CA ALA A 312 8.77 21.03 -39.53
C ALA A 312 8.03 21.14 -38.19
N LEU A 313 6.78 20.68 -38.14
CA LEU A 313 6.03 20.57 -36.89
C LEU A 313 6.72 19.58 -35.95
N SER A 314 6.86 19.97 -34.69
CA SER A 314 7.30 19.06 -33.64
C SER A 314 6.30 17.91 -33.44
N THR A 315 6.74 16.80 -32.87
CA THR A 315 5.85 15.64 -32.61
C THR A 315 4.60 16.02 -31.82
N PHE A 316 4.73 16.94 -30.87
CA PHE A 316 3.59 17.46 -30.10
C PHE A 316 2.62 18.27 -30.96
N GLN A 317 3.13 19.09 -31.88
CA GLN A 317 2.29 19.84 -32.82
C GLN A 317 1.62 18.90 -33.84
N GLN A 318 2.24 17.77 -34.18
CA GLN A 318 1.60 16.75 -35.01
C GLN A 318 0.44 16.06 -34.27
N LEU A 319 0.57 15.82 -32.96
CA LEU A 319 -0.55 15.33 -32.13
C LEU A 319 -1.71 16.33 -32.09
N GLN A 320 -1.42 17.62 -31.93
CA GLN A 320 -2.43 18.69 -32.01
C GLN A 320 -3.15 18.71 -33.36
N LEU A 321 -2.38 18.55 -34.44
CA LEU A 321 -2.93 18.49 -35.79
C LEU A 321 -3.83 17.25 -35.94
N LEU A 322 -3.46 16.12 -35.36
CA LEU A 322 -4.25 14.89 -35.36
C LEU A 322 -5.59 15.09 -34.64
N GLU A 323 -5.60 15.64 -33.43
CA GLU A 323 -6.86 15.97 -32.73
C GLU A 323 -7.73 16.91 -33.57
N THR A 324 -7.12 17.91 -34.21
CA THR A 324 -7.84 18.88 -35.06
C THR A 324 -8.46 18.20 -36.28
N LYS A 325 -7.69 17.39 -37.01
CA LYS A 325 -8.14 16.71 -38.24
C LYS A 325 -9.21 15.66 -37.96
N ALA A 326 -9.10 14.97 -36.83
CA ALA A 326 -10.08 13.99 -36.38
C ALA A 326 -11.32 14.61 -35.73
N GLY A 327 -11.37 15.94 -35.56
CA GLY A 327 -12.49 16.64 -34.90
C GLY A 327 -12.64 16.30 -33.41
N ILE A 328 -11.52 16.00 -32.75
CA ILE A 328 -11.45 15.60 -31.34
C ILE A 328 -11.16 16.84 -30.48
N GLU A 329 -11.86 16.99 -29.36
CA GLU A 329 -11.53 18.01 -28.36
C GLU A 329 -10.10 17.78 -27.84
N PRO A 330 -9.23 18.80 -27.74
CA PRO A 330 -7.78 18.64 -27.55
C PRO A 330 -7.35 18.30 -26.12
N LYS A 331 -8.07 17.39 -25.45
CA LYS A 331 -7.86 17.02 -24.05
C LYS A 331 -6.50 16.38 -23.82
N ALA A 332 -6.04 15.51 -24.72
CA ALA A 332 -4.76 14.82 -24.56
C ALA A 332 -3.60 15.82 -24.70
N THR A 333 -3.64 16.70 -25.71
CA THR A 333 -2.64 17.76 -25.84
C THR A 333 -2.64 18.68 -24.62
N ILE A 334 -3.80 19.15 -24.15
CA ILE A 334 -3.88 20.10 -23.04
C ILE A 334 -3.24 19.52 -21.78
N ILE A 335 -3.60 18.28 -21.41
CA ILE A 335 -3.08 17.68 -20.18
C ILE A 335 -1.58 17.35 -20.29
N ILE A 336 -1.10 16.95 -21.48
CA ILE A 336 0.35 16.73 -21.71
C ILE A 336 1.12 18.05 -21.60
N ASP A 337 0.58 19.18 -22.08
CA ASP A 337 1.24 20.50 -21.95
C ASP A 337 1.22 20.98 -20.49
N GLU A 338 0.18 20.67 -19.71
CA GLU A 338 0.17 20.92 -18.27
C GLU A 338 1.31 20.18 -17.56
N VAL A 339 1.44 18.86 -17.80
CA VAL A 339 2.52 18.04 -17.22
C VAL A 339 3.89 18.55 -17.65
N LYS A 340 4.04 18.96 -18.92
CA LYS A 340 5.26 19.59 -19.43
C LYS A 340 5.61 20.87 -18.66
N GLY A 341 4.61 21.67 -18.31
CA GLY A 341 4.78 22.86 -17.48
C GLY A 341 5.40 22.52 -16.12
N TYR A 342 4.95 21.44 -15.47
CA TYR A 342 5.53 20.95 -14.22
C TYR A 342 6.95 20.39 -14.40
N ARG A 343 7.22 19.65 -15.49
CA ARG A 343 8.59 19.20 -15.83
C ARG A 343 9.55 20.38 -15.97
N ILE A 344 9.17 21.43 -16.71
CA ILE A 344 10.02 22.62 -16.89
C ILE A 344 10.33 23.27 -15.54
N ARG A 345 9.38 23.28 -14.60
CA ARG A 345 9.63 23.74 -13.23
C ARG A 345 10.56 22.80 -12.47
N ALA A 346 10.46 21.48 -12.64
CA ALA A 346 11.38 20.51 -12.03
C ALA A 346 12.84 20.81 -12.40
N ASP A 347 13.09 21.14 -13.66
CA ASP A 347 14.42 21.35 -14.25
C ASP A 347 15.00 22.74 -13.98
N HIS A 348 14.15 23.76 -13.78
CA HIS A 348 14.59 25.16 -13.77
C HIS A 348 14.15 26.00 -12.56
N ALA A 349 13.17 25.55 -11.76
CA ALA A 349 12.69 26.32 -10.63
C ALA A 349 13.54 26.09 -9.38
N ILE A 350 14.03 27.18 -8.77
CA ILE A 350 14.50 27.15 -7.39
C ILE A 350 13.26 27.25 -6.49
N VAL A 351 12.79 26.10 -6.02
CA VAL A 351 11.64 26.02 -5.10
C VAL A 351 12.09 26.45 -3.71
N LYS A 352 11.48 27.51 -3.16
CA LYS A 352 11.74 27.93 -1.78
C LYS A 352 10.98 26.99 -0.83
N PRO A 353 11.59 26.51 0.26
CA PRO A 353 10.88 25.74 1.26
C PRO A 353 9.85 26.64 1.95
N LEU A 354 8.58 26.45 1.60
CA LEU A 354 7.44 27.13 2.22
C LEU A 354 6.51 26.05 2.76
N THR A 355 5.98 26.27 3.97
CA THR A 355 4.84 25.51 4.46
C THR A 355 3.64 25.82 3.58
N SER A 356 3.28 24.86 2.71
CA SER A 356 2.10 24.90 1.87
C SER A 356 0.98 24.12 2.55
N SER A 357 -0.26 24.62 2.46
CA SER A 357 -1.46 23.85 2.82
C SER A 357 -1.91 22.92 1.69
N ILE A 358 -1.23 22.94 0.54
CA ILE A 358 -1.55 22.10 -0.61
C ILE A 358 -1.11 20.67 -0.30
N ASN A 359 -2.01 19.71 -0.53
CA ASN A 359 -1.65 18.30 -0.60
C ASN A 359 -1.19 17.98 -2.04
N PHE A 360 0.11 17.94 -2.23
CA PHE A 360 0.75 17.63 -3.50
C PHE A 360 0.60 16.17 -3.91
N VAL A 361 0.43 15.27 -2.94
CA VAL A 361 0.16 13.85 -3.19
C VAL A 361 -1.22 13.71 -3.84
N ASP A 362 -2.26 14.28 -3.22
CA ASP A 362 -3.62 14.30 -3.79
C ASP A 362 -3.64 14.98 -5.16
N LYS A 363 -2.91 16.10 -5.32
CA LYS A 363 -2.79 16.79 -6.61
C LYS A 363 -2.18 15.88 -7.68
N PHE A 364 -1.19 15.06 -7.34
CA PHE A 364 -0.60 14.10 -8.27
C PHE A 364 -1.57 12.97 -8.64
N HIS A 365 -2.35 12.47 -7.68
CA HIS A 365 -3.40 11.50 -7.94
C HIS A 365 -4.44 12.03 -8.94
N THR A 366 -5.01 13.23 -8.68
CA THR A 366 -5.95 13.86 -9.61
C THR A 366 -5.35 14.02 -11.00
N LEU A 367 -4.09 14.44 -11.09
CA LEU A 367 -3.41 14.59 -12.38
C LEU A 367 -3.28 13.26 -13.13
N CYS A 368 -3.01 12.14 -12.44
CA CYS A 368 -2.96 10.82 -13.07
C CYS A 368 -4.34 10.42 -13.64
N ASP A 369 -5.41 10.62 -12.89
CA ASP A 369 -6.78 10.31 -13.35
C ASP A 369 -7.21 11.21 -14.51
N ASP A 370 -6.89 12.50 -14.47
CA ASP A 370 -7.17 13.45 -15.55
C ASP A 370 -6.46 13.05 -16.85
N ILE A 371 -5.19 12.60 -16.74
CA ILE A 371 -4.44 12.09 -17.89
C ILE A 371 -5.06 10.80 -18.41
N ALA A 372 -5.37 9.85 -17.53
CA ALA A 372 -6.00 8.59 -17.90
C ALA A 372 -7.29 8.84 -18.69
N TYR A 373 -8.16 9.71 -18.16
CA TYR A 373 -9.38 10.13 -18.82
C TYR A 373 -9.14 10.77 -20.19
N ALA A 374 -8.20 11.73 -20.28
CA ALA A 374 -7.90 12.42 -21.54
C ALA A 374 -7.36 11.47 -22.62
N LEU A 375 -6.49 10.52 -22.23
CA LEU A 375 -5.93 9.53 -23.15
C LEU A 375 -6.99 8.51 -23.62
N MET A 376 -7.83 8.01 -22.71
CA MET A 376 -8.94 7.12 -23.08
C MET A 376 -9.93 7.84 -24.01
N PHE A 377 -10.28 9.08 -23.69
CA PHE A 377 -11.14 9.91 -24.53
C PHE A 377 -10.55 10.07 -25.94
N PHE A 378 -9.26 10.41 -26.03
CA PHE A 378 -8.56 10.52 -27.30
C PHE A 378 -8.60 9.21 -28.09
N ALA A 379 -8.25 8.08 -27.47
CA ALA A 379 -8.24 6.77 -28.13
C ALA A 379 -9.61 6.40 -28.71
N ILE A 380 -10.66 6.48 -27.90
CA ILE A 380 -12.04 6.14 -28.30
C ILE A 380 -12.51 7.05 -29.45
N LYS A 381 -12.21 8.35 -29.37
CA LYS A 381 -12.64 9.31 -30.40
C LYS A 381 -11.85 9.15 -31.69
N LEU A 382 -10.55 8.85 -31.60
CA LEU A 382 -9.72 8.59 -32.76
C LEU A 382 -10.14 7.32 -33.49
N GLU A 383 -10.40 6.24 -32.76
CA GLU A 383 -10.95 5.00 -33.33
C GLU A 383 -12.28 5.26 -34.07
N ALA A 384 -13.19 6.02 -33.44
CA ALA A 384 -14.47 6.39 -34.05
C ALA A 384 -14.33 7.34 -35.25
N ALA A 385 -13.29 8.18 -35.30
CA ALA A 385 -13.01 9.06 -36.43
C ALA A 385 -12.42 8.28 -37.62
N ARG A 386 -11.48 7.37 -37.34
CA ARG A 386 -10.84 6.50 -38.34
C ARG A 386 -11.84 5.53 -38.99
N ALA A 387 -12.89 5.13 -38.28
CA ALA A 387 -13.92 4.24 -38.82
C ALA A 387 -14.93 4.94 -39.78
N LYS A 388 -14.89 6.27 -39.91
CA LYS A 388 -15.81 7.05 -40.76
C LYS A 388 -15.25 7.39 -42.13
N GLU A 389 -13.94 7.33 -42.27
CA GLU A 389 -13.19 7.53 -43.51
C GLU A 389 -12.96 6.16 -44.17
#